data_AF-A0A6B3BLQ0-F1
#
_entry.id   AF-A0A6B3BLQ0-F1
#
_cell.length_a   1.000
_cell.length_b   1.000
_cell.length_c   1.000
_cell.angle_alpha   90.00
_cell.angle_beta   90.00
_cell.angle_gamma   90.00
#
_symmetry.space_group_name_H-M   'P 1'
#
loop_
_entity.id
_entity.type
_entity.pdbx_description
1 polymer ?
#
loop_
_entity_poly.entity_id
_entity_poly.type
_entity_poly.pdbx_seq_one_letter_code
_entity_poly.pdbx_strand_id
1 'polypeptide(L)'
;MHGNTWDTIHQLARRFDAHDAELGLDPEERWTLQVLKISEETGEAAQAVIGARGTNPRKESSTWANVHAEVADVVITAMVALARMRTTSFCFL
;
A
#
# COMPACT_ATOMS: atom_id res chain seq x y z
N MET A 1 4.23 3.17 -25.38
CA MET A 1 2.92 2.82 -24.80
C MET A 1 3.02 3.10 -23.31
N HIS A 2 2.22 4.03 -22.78
CA HIS A 2 2.12 4.17 -21.33
C HIS A 2 1.38 2.92 -20.82
N GLY A 3 2.05 2.12 -19.98
CA GLY A 3 1.38 0.99 -19.32
C GLY A 3 0.18 1.51 -18.54
N ASN A 4 -0.93 0.80 -18.58
CA ASN A 4 -2.09 1.16 -17.78
C ASN A 4 -1.68 1.09 -16.29
N THR A 5 -2.19 1.99 -15.44
CA THR A 5 -1.99 1.95 -13.99
C THR A 5 -2.15 0.54 -13.43
N TRP A 6 -3.14 -0.22 -13.91
CA TRP A 6 -3.35 -1.61 -13.49
C TRP A 6 -2.22 -2.56 -13.90
N ASP A 7 -1.53 -2.34 -15.01
CA ASP A 7 -0.37 -3.16 -15.39
C ASP A 7 0.77 -2.98 -14.40
N THR A 8 1.00 -1.76 -13.93
CA THR A 8 2.00 -1.45 -12.89
C THR A 8 1.59 -2.08 -11.56
N ILE A 9 0.33 -1.94 -11.16
CA ILE A 9 -0.18 -2.55 -9.92
C ILE A 9 -0.06 -4.08 -9.96
N HIS A 10 -0.41 -4.72 -11.08
CA HIS A 10 -0.24 -6.18 -11.22
C HIS A 10 1.23 -6.61 -11.19
N GLN A 11 2.15 -5.80 -11.71
CA GLN A 11 3.59 -6.06 -11.59
C GLN A 11 4.06 -5.99 -10.14
N LEU A 12 3.62 -4.98 -9.38
CA LEU A 12 3.91 -4.85 -7.96
C LEU A 12 3.33 -6.02 -7.16
N ALA A 13 2.05 -6.36 -7.39
CA ALA A 13 1.39 -7.48 -6.72
C ALA A 13 2.15 -8.80 -6.94
N ARG A 14 2.54 -9.11 -8.18
CA ARG A 14 3.34 -10.32 -8.48
C ARG A 14 4.70 -10.31 -7.80
N ARG A 15 5.35 -9.15 -7.71
CA ARG A 15 6.65 -9.01 -7.03
C ARG A 15 6.52 -9.29 -5.53
N PHE A 16 5.48 -8.76 -4.89
CA PHE A 16 5.23 -9.00 -3.46
C PHE A 16 4.78 -10.44 -3.20
N ASP A 17 3.92 -11.01 -4.06
CA ASP A 17 3.52 -12.42 -3.94
C ASP A 17 4.71 -13.38 -4.05
N ALA A 18 5.66 -13.10 -4.96
CA ALA A 18 6.88 -13.88 -5.08
C ALA A 18 7.75 -13.79 -3.81
N HIS A 19 7.93 -12.58 -3.28
CA HIS A 19 8.68 -12.35 -2.06
C HIS A 19 8.05 -13.06 -0.84
N ASP A 20 6.73 -12.91 -0.66
CA ASP A 20 6.02 -13.51 0.48
C ASP A 20 5.95 -15.04 0.35
N ALA A 21 5.94 -15.58 -0.88
CA ALA A 21 6.04 -17.02 -1.11
C ALA A 21 7.40 -17.59 -0.71
N GLU A 22 8.50 -16.85 -0.93
CA GLU A 22 9.84 -17.25 -0.45
C GLU A 22 9.91 -17.29 1.08
N LEU A 23 9.08 -16.49 1.77
CA LEU A 23 8.93 -16.49 3.22
C LEU A 23 7.97 -17.58 3.74
N GLY A 24 7.34 -18.34 2.84
CA GLY A 24 6.45 -19.45 3.21
C GLY A 24 5.05 -19.03 3.68
N LEU A 25 4.66 -17.76 3.49
CA LEU A 25 3.34 -17.26 3.88
C LEU A 25 2.25 -17.83 2.98
N ASP A 26 1.10 -18.20 3.52
CA ASP A 26 -0.04 -18.60 2.68
C ASP A 26 -0.73 -17.38 2.03
N PRO A 27 -1.62 -17.58 1.03
CA PRO A 27 -2.31 -16.46 0.39
C PRO A 27 -3.18 -15.60 1.33
N GLU A 28 -3.81 -16.19 2.34
CA GLU A 28 -4.69 -15.45 3.27
C GLU A 28 -3.86 -14.58 4.23
N GLU A 29 -2.75 -15.10 4.73
CA GLU A 29 -1.76 -14.34 5.51
C GLU A 29 -1.22 -13.17 4.71
N ARG A 30 -0.86 -13.41 3.45
CA ARG A 30 -0.41 -12.37 2.50
C ARG A 30 -1.42 -11.24 2.32
N TRP A 31 -2.69 -11.57 2.09
CA TRP A 31 -3.74 -10.55 1.96
C TRP A 31 -3.95 -9.79 3.26
N THR A 32 -3.94 -10.51 4.38
CA THR A 32 -4.07 -9.91 5.72
C THR A 32 -2.97 -8.89 5.95
N LEU A 33 -1.71 -9.25 5.71
CA LEU A 33 -0.58 -8.33 5.85
C LEU A 33 -0.69 -7.13 4.90
N GLN A 34 -1.11 -7.36 3.65
CA GLN A 34 -1.29 -6.27 2.69
C GLN A 34 -2.41 -5.29 3.10
N VAL A 35 -3.50 -5.79 3.67
CA VAL A 35 -4.60 -4.96 4.19
C VAL A 35 -4.16 -4.19 5.43
N LEU A 36 -3.41 -4.82 6.35
CA LEU A 36 -2.85 -4.15 7.52
C LEU A 36 -1.92 -3.00 7.11
N LYS A 37 -1.16 -3.17 6.03
CA LYS A 37 -0.31 -2.13 5.46
C LYS A 37 -1.07 -0.86 5.09
N ILE A 38 -2.34 -0.95 4.66
CA ILE A 38 -3.18 0.24 4.38
C ILE A 38 -3.32 1.12 5.63
N SER A 39 -3.47 0.51 6.81
CA SER A 39 -3.57 1.26 8.08
C SER A 39 -2.25 1.95 8.44
N GLU A 40 -1.12 1.32 8.12
CA GLU A 40 0.21 1.88 8.32
C GLU A 40 0.40 3.12 7.44
N GLU A 41 0.20 3.00 6.12
CA GLU A 41 0.31 4.14 5.18
C GLU A 41 -0.66 5.28 5.53
N THR A 42 -1.87 4.94 6.00
CA THR A 42 -2.84 5.95 6.44
C THR A 42 -2.33 6.72 7.66
N GLY A 43 -1.64 6.03 8.57
CA GLY A 43 -0.97 6.65 9.72
C GLY A 43 0.17 7.57 9.30
N GLU A 44 0.97 7.17 8.30
CA GLU A 44 2.04 7.98 7.73
C GLU A 44 1.50 9.24 7.04
N ALA A 45 0.44 9.11 6.24
CA ALA A 45 -0.25 10.24 5.62
C ALA A 45 -0.80 11.22 6.67
N ALA A 46 -1.43 10.71 7.74
CA ALA A 46 -1.91 11.55 8.84
C ALA A 46 -0.75 12.27 9.54
N GLN A 47 0.38 11.59 9.76
CA GLN A 47 1.57 12.17 10.33
C GLN A 47 2.16 13.28 9.45
N ALA A 48 2.22 13.07 8.13
CA ALA A 48 2.70 14.08 7.18
C ALA A 48 1.79 15.32 7.20
N VAL A 49 0.46 15.15 7.27
CA VAL A 49 -0.49 16.27 7.39
C VAL A 49 -0.25 17.05 8.67
N ILE A 50 -0.09 16.37 9.82
CA ILE A 50 0.22 17.02 11.10
C ILE A 50 1.52 17.82 11.00
N GLY A 51 2.57 17.23 10.39
CA GLY A 51 3.84 17.90 10.16
C GLY A 51 3.72 19.12 9.24
N ALA A 52 2.95 19.04 8.15
CA ALA A 52 2.73 20.14 7.20
C ALA A 52 1.86 21.27 7.76
N ARG A 53 0.98 20.97 8.72
CA ARG A 53 0.19 21.97 9.45
C ARG A 53 1.01 22.70 10.53
N GLY A 54 2.21 22.20 10.86
CA GLY A 54 3.07 22.78 11.91
C GLY A 54 2.49 22.66 13.31
N THR A 55 1.56 21.73 13.55
CA THR A 55 0.80 21.65 14.82
C THR A 55 1.51 20.88 15.92
N ASN A 56 2.62 20.20 15.63
CA ASN A 56 3.34 19.39 16.60
C ASN A 56 4.81 19.83 16.75
N PRO A 57 5.18 20.51 17.85
CA PRO A 57 6.56 20.97 18.09
C PRO A 57 7.58 19.85 18.34
N ARG A 58 7.15 18.58 18.39
CA ARG A 58 8.00 17.40 18.63
C ARG A 58 8.35 16.62 17.35
N LYS A 59 7.84 17.03 16.18
CA LYS A 59 8.05 16.36 14.87
C LYS A 59 8.65 17.34 13.88
N GLU A 60 9.45 16.83 12.94
CA GLU A 60 10.04 17.64 11.87
C GLU A 60 8.95 18.26 10.99
N SER A 61 9.20 19.49 10.52
CA SER A 61 8.31 20.17 9.59
C SER A 61 8.24 19.40 8.28
N SER A 62 7.05 18.93 7.92
CA SER A 62 6.81 18.22 6.66
C SER A 62 6.29 19.18 5.60
N THR A 63 6.48 18.85 4.32
CA THR A 63 5.90 19.64 3.22
C THR A 63 4.60 19.02 2.74
N TRP A 64 3.75 19.79 2.05
CA TRP A 64 2.59 19.24 1.36
C TRP A 64 2.98 18.24 0.25
N ALA A 65 4.20 18.33 -0.30
CA ALA A 65 4.69 17.33 -1.24
C ALA A 65 4.87 15.96 -0.56
N ASN A 66 5.34 15.93 0.69
CA ASN A 66 5.42 14.70 1.47
C ASN A 66 4.02 14.13 1.70
N VAL A 67 3.03 14.96 2.05
CA VAL A 67 1.62 14.52 2.18
C VAL A 67 1.11 13.86 0.90
N HIS A 68 1.39 14.45 -0.27
CA HIS A 68 0.98 13.85 -1.55
C HIS A 68 1.65 12.49 -1.80
N ALA A 69 2.92 12.33 -1.40
CA ALA A 69 3.61 11.05 -1.50
C ALA A 69 2.94 9.99 -0.61
N GLU A 70 2.71 10.30 0.67
CA GLU A 70 2.07 9.34 1.59
C GLU A 70 0.63 8.96 1.14
N VAL A 71 -0.13 9.92 0.61
CA VAL A 71 -1.46 9.63 0.05
C VAL A 71 -1.36 8.73 -1.18
N ALA A 72 -0.33 8.92 -2.01
CA ALA A 72 -0.08 8.01 -3.13
C ALA A 72 0.26 6.60 -2.64
N ASP A 73 1.03 6.47 -1.55
CA ASP A 73 1.38 5.18 -0.95
C ASP A 73 0.15 4.45 -0.40
N VAL A 74 -0.78 5.16 0.25
CA VAL A 74 -2.10 4.60 0.62
C VAL A 74 -2.85 4.05 -0.59
N VAL A 75 -2.92 4.85 -1.68
CA VAL A 75 -3.65 4.46 -2.90
C VAL A 75 -3.00 3.24 -3.55
N ILE A 76 -1.68 3.25 -3.72
CA ILE A 76 -0.94 2.14 -4.34
C ILE A 76 -1.09 0.87 -3.49
N THR A 77 -0.93 0.98 -2.17
CA THR A 77 -1.07 -0.14 -1.23
C THR A 77 -2.48 -0.76 -1.29
N ALA A 78 -3.53 0.08 -1.34
CA ALA A 78 -4.90 -0.40 -1.49
C ALA A 78 -5.16 -1.05 -2.86
N MET A 79 -4.62 -0.49 -3.94
CA MET A 79 -4.73 -1.08 -5.28
C MET A 79 -4.03 -2.44 -5.36
N VAL A 80 -2.84 -2.58 -4.74
CA VAL A 80 -2.12 -3.85 -4.66
C VAL A 80 -2.90 -4.88 -3.86
N ALA A 81 -3.47 -4.51 -2.70
CA ALA A 81 -4.35 -5.39 -1.94
C ALA A 81 -5.49 -5.95 -2.82
N LEU A 82 -6.18 -5.07 -3.54
CA LEU A 82 -7.27 -5.44 -4.42
C LEU A 82 -6.82 -6.35 -5.56
N ALA A 83 -5.66 -6.09 -6.16
CA ALA A 83 -5.09 -6.92 -7.22
C ALA A 83 -4.74 -8.34 -6.75
N ARG A 84 -4.14 -8.47 -5.56
CA ARG A 84 -3.79 -9.77 -4.95
C ARG A 84 -5.04 -10.60 -4.66
N MET A 85 -6.08 -9.98 -4.09
CA MET A 85 -7.34 -10.66 -3.76
C MET A 85 -8.18 -11.02 -5.00
N ARG A 86 -8.22 -10.15 -6.02
CA ARG A 86 -9.01 -10.39 -7.24
C ARG A 86 -8.45 -11.51 -8.11
N THR A 87 -7.13 -11.66 -8.13
CA THR A 87 -6.46 -12.74 -8.87
C THR A 87 -6.87 -14.12 -8.32
N THR A 88 -7.33 -14.19 -7.07
CA THR A 88 -7.76 -15.42 -6.40
C THR A 88 -9.26 -15.73 -6.55
N SER A 89 -9.95 -15.11 -7.52
CA SER A 89 -11.38 -15.41 -7.74
C SER A 89 -11.58 -16.82 -8.29
N PHE A 90 -12.26 -17.65 -7.48
CA PHE A 90 -12.81 -19.01 -7.67
C PHE A 90 -11.96 -20.20 -7.20
N CYS A 91 -12.03 -20.49 -5.90
CA CYS A 91 -12.01 -21.87 -5.40
C CYS A 91 -12.70 -22.01 -4.03
N PHE A 92 -13.96 -21.58 -3.93
CA PHE A 92 -14.89 -21.97 -2.85
C PHE A 92 -16.33 -21.95 -3.37
N LEU A 93 -16.65 -22.94 -4.21
CA LEU A 93 -17.99 -23.49 -4.45
C LEU A 93 -17.84 -24.99 -4.73
#